data_AF-A0A5R8QJN9-F1
#
_entry.id   AF-A0A5R8QJN9-F1
#
_cell.length_a   1.000
_cell.length_b   1.000
_cell.length_c   1.000
_cell.angle_alpha   90.00
_cell.angle_beta   90.00
_cell.angle_gamma   90.00
#
_symmetry.space_group_name_H-M   'P 1'
#
loop_
_entity.id
_entity.type
_entity.pdbx_description
1 polymer ?
#
loop_
_entity_poly.entity_id
_entity_poly.type
_entity_poly.pdbx_seq_one_letter_code
_entity_poly.pdbx_strand_id
1 'polypeptide(L)'
;MKVIASSIRKGNIIERDDGQLYVVLTAESFFPGKGTPTTQIDMRRLSDGVKVSDRYKTTEQVERAFVEDQDFSYLYNDDDGYHFMNQASYEQVAVSGDTIGDQAQWLQEGMVCILSMFNGAPVGIQLPPRVTLEIVETEPAMKGQTASSSYKPAKLANGARVMVPPHIQPGTRVVIQTEDGAYVERAKD
;
A
#
# COMPACT_ATOMS: atom_id res chain seq x y z
N MET A 1 -10.68 7.93 -19.63
CA MET A 1 -10.44 9.39 -19.59
C MET A 1 -8.96 9.59 -19.85
N LYS A 2 -8.60 10.43 -20.81
CA LYS A 2 -7.19 10.70 -21.12
C LYS A 2 -6.56 11.60 -20.07
N VAL A 3 -5.43 11.16 -19.53
CA VAL A 3 -4.58 11.93 -18.62
C VAL A 3 -3.13 11.83 -19.08
N ILE A 4 -2.30 12.82 -18.73
CA ILE A 4 -0.87 12.77 -19.07
C ILE A 4 -0.14 11.72 -18.23
N ALA A 5 0.84 11.03 -18.80
CA ALA A 5 1.59 9.96 -18.14
C ALA A 5 2.20 10.40 -16.79
N SER A 6 2.72 11.63 -16.69
CA SER A 6 3.28 12.14 -15.43
C SER A 6 2.26 12.37 -14.31
N SER A 7 0.96 12.32 -14.60
CA SER A 7 -0.13 12.42 -13.63
C SER A 7 -0.58 11.07 -13.06
N ILE A 8 -0.14 9.97 -13.66
CA ILE A 8 -0.46 8.62 -13.19
C ILE A 8 0.17 8.38 -11.81
N ARG A 9 -0.57 7.71 -10.94
CA ARG A 9 -0.16 7.34 -9.59
C ARG A 9 -0.39 5.85 -9.36
N LYS A 10 0.31 5.28 -8.37
CA LYS A 10 0.05 3.94 -7.84
C LYS A 10 -1.45 3.80 -7.53
N GLY A 11 -2.03 2.66 -7.88
CA GLY A 11 -3.45 2.34 -7.69
C GLY A 11 -4.36 2.82 -8.83
N ASN A 12 -3.91 3.70 -9.73
CA ASN A 12 -4.71 4.04 -10.92
C ASN A 12 -4.90 2.80 -11.81
N ILE A 13 -6.08 2.66 -12.42
CA ILE A 13 -6.28 1.71 -13.51
C ILE A 13 -6.07 2.43 -14.84
N ILE A 14 -5.24 1.84 -15.70
CA ILE A 14 -5.08 2.28 -17.08
C ILE A 14 -5.53 1.22 -18.06
N GLU A 15 -6.10 1.65 -19.18
CA GLU A 15 -6.37 0.83 -20.35
C GLU A 15 -5.22 1.01 -21.33
N ARG A 16 -4.63 -0.10 -21.77
CA ARG A 16 -3.57 -0.09 -22.79
C ARG A 16 -4.17 -0.28 -24.19
N ASP A 17 -3.32 -0.10 -25.20
CA ASP A 17 -3.71 -0.26 -26.62
C ASP A 17 -4.20 -1.68 -26.97
N ASP A 18 -3.89 -2.68 -26.13
CA ASP A 18 -4.41 -4.05 -26.24
C ASP A 18 -5.87 -4.20 -25.74
N GLY A 19 -6.48 -3.12 -25.24
CA GLY A 19 -7.83 -3.08 -24.66
C GLY A 19 -7.90 -3.72 -23.28
N GLN A 20 -6.77 -4.05 -22.65
CA GLN A 20 -6.72 -4.66 -21.33
C GLN A 20 -6.47 -3.61 -20.25
N LEU A 21 -6.96 -3.93 -19.06
CA LEU A 21 -6.87 -3.05 -17.90
C LEU A 21 -5.75 -3.49 -16.97
N TYR A 22 -5.02 -2.50 -16.47
CA TYR A 22 -3.85 -2.69 -15.64
C TYR A 22 -3.93 -1.79 -14.43
N VAL A 23 -3.70 -2.35 -13.24
CA VAL A 23 -3.45 -1.56 -12.03
C VAL A 23 -1.99 -1.11 -12.00
N VAL A 24 -1.78 0.18 -11.77
CA VAL A 24 -0.45 0.78 -11.64
C VAL A 24 0.15 0.40 -10.29
N LEU A 25 1.29 -0.27 -10.31
CA LEU A 25 2.05 -0.64 -9.12
C LEU A 25 3.01 0.48 -8.71
N THR A 26 3.68 1.08 -9.69
CA THR A 26 4.62 2.20 -9.51
C THR A 26 4.52 3.15 -10.70
N ALA A 27 4.78 4.43 -10.49
CA ALA A 27 4.86 5.43 -11.55
C ALA A 27 5.96 6.45 -11.21
N GLU A 28 7.06 6.41 -11.95
CA GLU A 28 8.24 7.22 -11.69
C GLU A 28 8.54 8.12 -12.89
N SER A 29 8.61 9.44 -12.67
CA SER A 29 8.91 10.41 -13.72
C SER A 29 10.36 10.88 -13.63
N PHE A 30 11.08 10.77 -14.75
CA PHE A 30 12.46 11.17 -14.90
C PHE A 30 12.57 12.41 -15.79
N PHE A 31 13.20 13.47 -15.26
CA PHE A 31 13.39 14.77 -15.93
C PHE A 31 14.89 15.06 -16.09
N PRO A 32 15.52 14.62 -17.19
CA PRO A 32 16.93 14.87 -17.42
C PRO A 32 17.20 16.32 -17.82
N GLY A 33 18.37 16.87 -17.43
CA GLY A 33 18.79 18.21 -17.85
C GLY A 33 18.99 18.37 -19.37
N LYS A 34 19.23 17.25 -20.08
CA LYS A 34 19.17 17.14 -21.54
C LYS A 34 18.46 15.84 -21.92
N GLY A 35 17.48 15.91 -22.80
CA GLY A 35 16.70 14.76 -23.27
C GLY A 35 15.20 14.93 -23.02
N THR A 36 14.41 13.97 -23.49
CA THR A 36 12.95 13.99 -23.31
C THR A 36 12.60 13.44 -21.93
N PRO A 37 11.80 14.16 -21.12
CA PRO A 37 11.27 13.63 -19.88
C PRO A 37 10.40 12.40 -20.13
N THR A 38 10.55 11.38 -19.29
CA THR A 38 9.82 10.11 -19.43
C THR A 38 9.23 9.68 -18.12
N THR A 39 8.10 8.98 -18.16
CA THR A 39 7.49 8.33 -17.01
C THR A 39 7.54 6.82 -17.24
N GLN A 40 8.16 6.09 -16.31
CA GLN A 40 8.13 4.63 -16.27
C GLN A 40 6.98 4.20 -15.36
N ILE A 41 6.14 3.31 -15.86
CA ILE A 41 4.96 2.81 -15.17
C ILE A 41 5.05 1.30 -15.12
N ASP A 42 5.26 0.74 -13.93
CA ASP A 42 5.14 -0.69 -13.71
C ASP A 42 3.70 -0.99 -13.29
N MET A 43 3.11 -1.99 -13.93
CA MET A 43 1.68 -2.26 -13.85
C MET A 43 1.41 -3.76 -13.85
N ARG A 44 0.23 -4.14 -13.38
CA ARG A 44 -0.22 -5.53 -13.34
C ARG A 44 -1.55 -5.64 -14.05
N ARG A 45 -1.65 -6.55 -15.01
CA ARG A 45 -2.89 -6.83 -15.73
C ARG A 45 -3.93 -7.41 -14.78
N LEU A 46 -5.15 -6.87 -14.82
CA LEU A 46 -6.22 -7.29 -13.93
C LEU A 46 -6.76 -8.70 -14.24
N SER A 47 -6.72 -9.14 -15.50
CA SER A 47 -7.32 -10.41 -15.91
C SER A 47 -6.54 -11.65 -15.48
N ASP A 48 -5.21 -11.56 -15.37
CA ASP A 48 -4.34 -12.72 -15.12
C ASP A 48 -3.09 -12.40 -14.27
N GLY A 49 -2.95 -11.17 -13.78
CA GLY A 49 -1.85 -10.80 -12.90
C GLY A 49 -0.50 -10.59 -13.58
N VAL A 50 -0.41 -10.65 -14.91
CA VAL A 50 0.86 -10.44 -15.62
C VAL A 50 1.40 -9.03 -15.38
N LYS A 51 2.64 -8.93 -14.90
CA LYS A 51 3.34 -7.66 -14.69
C LYS A 51 3.97 -7.17 -15.99
N VAL A 52 3.81 -5.88 -16.28
CA VAL A 52 4.36 -5.20 -17.46
C VAL A 52 4.96 -3.86 -17.02
N SER A 53 5.99 -3.41 -17.73
CA SER A 53 6.62 -2.10 -17.52
C SER A 53 6.61 -1.35 -18.84
N ASP A 54 5.96 -0.19 -18.86
CA ASP A 54 5.93 0.70 -20.03
C ASP A 54 6.64 2.03 -19.71
N ARG A 55 7.21 2.64 -20.75
CA ARG A 55 7.82 3.97 -20.67
C ARG A 55 7.13 4.92 -21.64
N TYR A 56 6.57 5.98 -21.10
CA TYR A 56 5.86 7.03 -21.83
C TYR A 56 6.65 8.32 -21.81
N LYS A 57 6.41 9.23 -22.77
CA LYS A 57 6.77 10.64 -22.57
C LYS A 57 5.88 11.21 -21.48
N THR A 58 6.39 12.12 -20.65
CA THR A 58 5.60 12.67 -19.51
C THR A 58 4.28 13.31 -19.93
N THR A 59 4.23 13.91 -21.13
CA THR A 59 3.04 14.58 -21.69
C THR A 59 2.17 13.66 -22.55
N GLU A 60 2.57 12.40 -22.71
CA GLU A 60 1.80 11.41 -23.49
C GLU A 60 0.47 11.13 -22.82
N GLN A 61 -0.58 10.98 -23.62
CA GLN A 61 -1.93 10.74 -23.10
C GLN A 61 -2.15 9.24 -22.90
N VAL A 62 -2.55 8.87 -21.70
CA VAL A 62 -2.87 7.50 -21.30
C VAL A 62 -4.35 7.43 -20.94
N GLU A 63 -5.04 6.38 -21.39
CA GLU A 63 -6.42 6.14 -20.99
C GLU A 63 -6.47 5.62 -19.56
N ARG A 64 -7.03 6.43 -18.66
CA ARG A 64 -7.31 6.03 -17.29
C ARG A 64 -8.75 5.60 -17.16
N ALA A 65 -8.98 4.38 -16.67
CA ALA A 65 -10.31 3.92 -16.32
C ALA A 65 -10.80 4.62 -15.05
N PHE A 66 -12.11 4.85 -14.96
CA PHE A 66 -12.71 5.35 -13.74
C PHE A 66 -12.86 4.18 -12.75
N VAL A 67 -12.41 4.40 -11.53
CA VAL A 67 -12.64 3.48 -10.41
C VAL A 67 -13.53 4.17 -9.39
N GLU A 68 -14.38 3.39 -8.76
CA GLU A 68 -15.20 3.84 -7.66
C GLU A 68 -14.49 3.50 -6.35
N ASP A 69 -14.01 4.53 -5.67
CA ASP A 69 -13.45 4.38 -4.33
C ASP A 69 -14.59 4.30 -3.32
N GLN A 70 -14.63 3.22 -2.55
CA GLN A 70 -15.67 2.96 -1.57
C GLN A 70 -15.04 2.52 -0.24
N ASP A 71 -15.69 2.87 0.86
CA ASP A 71 -15.24 2.51 2.20
C ASP A 71 -15.67 1.09 2.57
N PHE A 72 -14.68 0.28 2.96
CA PHE A 72 -14.89 -1.08 3.44
C PHE A 72 -14.20 -1.29 4.78
N SER A 73 -14.80 -2.11 5.64
CA SER A 73 -14.16 -2.59 6.87
C SER A 73 -13.53 -3.96 6.63
N TYR A 74 -12.25 -4.12 6.96
CA TYR A 74 -11.59 -5.42 6.95
C TYR A 74 -12.20 -6.33 8.01
N LEU A 75 -12.46 -7.58 7.65
CA LEU A 75 -13.04 -8.58 8.54
C LEU A 75 -11.98 -9.59 8.99
N TYR A 76 -11.53 -10.43 8.06
CA TYR A 76 -10.61 -11.53 8.31
C TYR A 76 -9.92 -11.94 7.00
N ASN A 77 -8.96 -12.85 7.09
CA ASN A 77 -8.38 -13.51 5.94
C ASN A 77 -8.45 -15.03 6.12
N ASP A 78 -8.54 -15.73 5.00
CA ASP A 78 -8.50 -17.19 4.91
C ASP A 78 -7.71 -17.60 3.65
N ASP A 79 -7.86 -18.86 3.22
CA ASP A 79 -7.16 -19.40 2.04
C ASP A 79 -7.63 -18.74 0.72
N ASP A 80 -8.83 -18.14 0.70
CA ASP A 80 -9.43 -17.51 -0.49
C ASP A 80 -9.07 -16.01 -0.61
N GLY A 81 -8.57 -15.40 0.46
CA GLY A 81 -8.03 -14.04 0.43
C GLY A 81 -8.37 -13.22 1.68
N TYR A 82 -8.45 -11.91 1.49
CA TYR A 82 -8.77 -10.94 2.54
C TYR A 82 -10.19 -10.44 2.36
N HIS A 83 -11.02 -10.59 3.37
CA HIS A 83 -12.45 -10.30 3.30
C HIS A 83 -12.75 -8.93 3.88
N PHE A 84 -13.55 -8.18 3.14
CA PHE A 84 -13.93 -6.81 3.45
C PHE A 84 -15.44 -6.64 3.34
N MET A 85 -16.04 -5.81 4.19
CA MET A 85 -17.47 -5.49 4.16
C MET A 85 -17.69 -4.03 3.80
N ASN A 86 -18.52 -3.79 2.77
CA ASN A 86 -18.91 -2.45 2.37
C ASN A 86 -19.70 -1.79 3.50
N GLN A 87 -19.36 -0.56 3.87
CA GLN A 87 -20.03 0.10 5.01
C GLN A 87 -21.46 0.58 4.70
N ALA A 88 -21.79 0.77 3.43
CA ALA A 88 -23.11 1.23 2.99
C ALA A 88 -24.04 0.07 2.62
N SER A 89 -23.56 -0.90 1.85
CA SER A 89 -24.39 -2.02 1.36
C SER A 89 -24.31 -3.28 2.23
N TYR A 90 -23.33 -3.38 3.13
CA TYR A 90 -23.00 -4.60 3.90
C TYR A 90 -22.61 -5.81 3.04
N GLU A 91 -22.37 -5.59 1.74
CA GLU A 91 -21.86 -6.64 0.85
C GLU A 91 -20.40 -6.95 1.18
N GLN A 92 -20.06 -8.24 1.12
CA GLN A 92 -18.69 -8.70 1.34
C GLN A 92 -17.98 -8.93 0.02
N VAL A 93 -16.70 -8.55 -0.02
CA VAL A 93 -15.82 -8.80 -1.16
C VAL A 93 -14.51 -9.41 -0.67
N ALA A 94 -14.00 -10.36 -1.44
CA ALA A 94 -12.67 -10.93 -1.24
C ALA A 94 -11.66 -10.17 -2.10
N VAL A 95 -10.54 -9.79 -1.50
CA VAL A 95 -9.42 -9.11 -2.15
C VAL A 95 -8.21 -10.04 -2.09
N SER A 96 -7.56 -10.27 -3.22
CA SER A 96 -6.37 -11.12 -3.26
C SER A 96 -5.18 -10.44 -2.60
N GLY A 97 -4.30 -11.24 -1.97
CA GLY A 97 -3.06 -10.74 -1.35
C GLY A 97 -2.18 -9.95 -2.31
N ASP A 98 -2.15 -10.32 -3.59
CA ASP A 98 -1.39 -9.58 -4.61
C ASP A 98 -1.94 -8.16 -4.87
N THR A 99 -3.25 -7.95 -4.67
CA THR A 99 -3.88 -6.62 -4.79
C THR A 99 -3.56 -5.72 -3.60
N ILE A 100 -3.41 -6.31 -2.41
CA ILE A 100 -3.04 -5.58 -1.19
C ILE A 100 -1.53 -5.34 -1.11
N GLY A 101 -0.74 -6.32 -1.57
CA GLY A 101 0.72 -6.31 -1.52
C GLY A 101 1.26 -6.37 -0.09
N ASP A 102 2.46 -5.82 0.10
CA ASP A 102 3.19 -5.87 1.38
C ASP A 102 2.46 -5.19 2.54
N GLN A 103 1.47 -4.34 2.23
CA GLN A 103 0.66 -3.65 3.22
C GLN A 103 -0.33 -4.58 3.93
N ALA A 104 -0.56 -5.79 3.42
CA ALA A 104 -1.47 -6.76 4.03
C ALA A 104 -1.11 -7.08 5.49
N GLN A 105 0.18 -7.04 5.83
CA GLN A 105 0.64 -7.24 7.20
C GLN A 105 0.07 -6.19 8.19
N TRP A 106 -0.35 -5.02 7.71
CA TRP A 106 -0.85 -3.93 8.54
C TRP A 106 -2.35 -4.00 8.83
N LEU A 107 -3.10 -4.89 8.15
CA LEU A 107 -4.55 -5.02 8.34
C LEU A 107 -4.90 -5.47 9.76
N GLN A 108 -5.97 -4.88 10.30
CA GLN A 108 -6.51 -5.20 11.62
C GLN A 108 -8.02 -5.32 11.48
N GLU A 109 -8.63 -6.30 12.17
CA GLU A 109 -10.09 -6.49 12.14
C GLU A 109 -10.83 -5.18 12.48
N GLY A 110 -11.83 -4.85 11.69
CA GLY A 110 -12.60 -3.61 11.78
C GLY A 110 -11.91 -2.38 11.16
N MET A 111 -10.70 -2.50 10.62
CA MET A 111 -9.99 -1.39 9.96
C MET A 111 -10.75 -0.93 8.71
N VAL A 112 -11.08 0.36 8.67
CA VAL A 112 -11.66 0.98 7.48
C VAL A 112 -10.57 1.24 6.45
N CYS A 113 -10.77 0.71 5.25
CA CYS A 113 -9.91 0.86 4.09
C CYS A 113 -10.74 1.37 2.91
N ILE A 114 -10.09 2.06 1.98
CA ILE A 114 -10.72 2.45 0.72
C ILE A 114 -10.40 1.36 -0.30
N LEU A 115 -11.41 0.69 -0.85
CA LEU A 115 -11.24 -0.19 -2.00
C LEU A 115 -11.58 0.56 -3.28
N SER A 116 -10.68 0.47 -4.26
CA SER A 116 -10.97 0.93 -5.62
C SER A 116 -11.69 -0.21 -6.35
N MET A 117 -12.95 0.03 -6.70
CA MET A 117 -13.82 -0.93 -7.37
C MET A 117 -13.91 -0.64 -8.86
N PHE A 118 -13.82 -1.69 -9.67
CA PHE A 118 -14.02 -1.62 -11.12
C PHE A 118 -14.92 -2.77 -11.58
N ASN A 119 -16.09 -2.44 -12.13
CA ASN A 119 -17.11 -3.42 -12.55
C ASN A 119 -17.43 -4.47 -11.46
N GLY A 120 -17.48 -4.03 -10.19
CA GLY A 120 -17.74 -4.91 -9.04
C GLY A 120 -16.54 -5.71 -8.54
N ALA A 121 -15.37 -5.63 -9.19
CA ALA A 121 -14.15 -6.28 -8.74
C ALA A 121 -13.23 -5.30 -8.00
N PRO A 122 -12.64 -5.67 -6.84
CA PRO A 122 -11.64 -4.85 -6.17
C PRO A 122 -10.31 -4.92 -6.93
N VAL A 123 -9.81 -3.77 -7.36
CA VAL A 123 -8.59 -3.66 -8.17
C VAL A 123 -7.42 -3.03 -7.42
N GLY A 124 -7.70 -2.43 -6.27
CA GLY A 124 -6.75 -1.66 -5.49
C GLY A 124 -7.32 -1.40 -4.11
N ILE A 125 -6.43 -1.08 -3.18
CA ILE A 125 -6.75 -0.77 -1.80
C ILE A 125 -5.83 0.35 -1.31
N GLN A 126 -6.39 1.22 -0.48
CA GLN A 126 -5.66 2.19 0.30
C GLN A 126 -6.00 1.98 1.78
N LEU A 127 -5.00 1.57 2.56
CA LEU A 127 -5.08 1.50 4.01
C LEU A 127 -5.01 2.91 4.61
N PRO A 128 -5.46 3.09 5.87
CA PRO A 128 -5.10 4.26 6.66
C PRO A 128 -3.58 4.48 6.64
N PRO A 129 -3.09 5.72 6.57
CA PRO A 129 -1.66 6.00 6.47
C PRO A 129 -0.88 5.55 7.70
N ARG A 130 -1.57 5.35 8.83
CA ARG A 130 -0.98 5.00 10.11
C ARG A 130 -1.78 3.89 10.77
N VAL A 131 -1.07 2.97 11.39
CA VAL A 131 -1.63 1.92 12.22
C VAL A 131 -1.00 1.96 13.60
N THR A 132 -1.78 1.64 14.62
CA THR A 132 -1.25 1.47 15.98
C THR A 132 -1.15 0.00 16.29
N LEU A 133 0.04 -0.44 16.72
CA LEU A 133 0.32 -1.83 17.06
C LEU A 133 1.13 -1.91 18.35
N GLU A 134 0.93 -2.96 19.13
CA GLU A 134 1.71 -3.25 20.32
C GLU A 134 3.04 -3.92 19.95
N ILE A 135 4.10 -3.52 20.64
CA ILE A 135 5.41 -4.19 20.59
C ILE A 135 5.37 -5.42 21.50
N VAL A 136 5.56 -6.61 20.95
CA VAL A 136 5.59 -7.87 21.73
C VAL A 136 7.01 -8.30 22.11
N GLU A 137 8.02 -7.89 21.33
CA GLU A 137 9.41 -8.26 21.57
C GLU A 137 10.36 -7.15 21.09
N THR A 138 11.48 -6.93 21.79
CA THR A 138 12.55 -6.04 21.33
C THR A 138 13.91 -6.68 21.55
N GLU A 139 14.84 -6.50 20.62
CA GLU A 139 16.23 -6.94 20.82
C GLU A 139 17.01 -5.97 21.73
N PRO A 140 18.07 -6.41 22.41
CA PRO A 140 18.92 -5.53 23.20
C PRO A 140 19.53 -4.42 22.32
N ALA A 141 19.56 -3.18 22.83
CA ALA A 141 20.28 -2.11 22.15
C ALA A 141 21.77 -2.47 22.02
N MET A 142 22.35 -2.24 20.84
CA MET A 142 23.75 -2.55 20.57
C MET A 142 24.65 -1.71 21.49
N LYS A 143 25.52 -2.35 22.28
CA LYS A 143 26.42 -1.68 23.24
C LYS A 143 27.26 -0.63 22.51
N GLY A 144 27.19 0.63 22.96
CA GLY A 144 28.05 1.72 22.49
C GLY A 144 27.38 2.74 21.54
N GLN A 145 26.12 2.54 21.14
CA GLN A 145 25.40 3.58 20.40
C GLN A 145 24.83 4.64 21.35
N THR A 146 24.96 5.91 20.99
CA THR A 146 24.34 7.01 21.73
C THR A 146 22.82 6.99 21.52
N ALA A 147 22.05 7.36 22.54
CA ALA A 147 20.58 7.22 22.58
C ALA A 147 19.84 8.05 21.51
N SER A 148 20.50 9.06 20.93
CA SER A 148 19.86 10.11 20.13
C SER A 148 19.58 9.74 18.67
N SER A 149 20.17 8.65 18.15
CA SER A 149 19.98 8.25 16.74
C SER A 149 20.16 6.74 16.48
N SER A 150 20.09 5.93 17.53
CA SER A 150 20.12 4.47 17.39
C SER A 150 18.71 3.91 17.29
N TYR A 151 18.51 2.96 16.39
CA TYR A 151 17.28 2.17 16.34
C TYR A 151 17.60 0.71 16.66
N LYS A 152 16.67 0.04 17.33
CA LYS A 152 16.72 -1.40 17.57
C LYS A 152 15.57 -2.10 16.84
N PRO A 153 15.77 -3.33 16.35
CA PRO A 153 14.68 -4.12 15.81
C PRO A 153 13.70 -4.52 16.92
N ALA A 154 12.42 -4.50 16.59
CA ALA A 154 11.32 -4.92 17.43
C ALA A 154 10.28 -5.68 16.61
N LYS A 155 9.55 -6.58 17.28
CA LYS A 155 8.45 -7.35 16.72
C LYS A 155 7.12 -6.80 17.24
N LEU A 156 6.18 -6.58 16.34
CA LEU A 156 4.82 -6.13 16.62
C LEU A 156 3.88 -7.33 16.84
N ALA A 157 2.71 -7.08 17.42
CA ALA A 157 1.71 -8.10 17.73
C ALA A 157 1.23 -8.90 16.50
N ASN A 158 1.20 -8.27 15.32
CA ASN A 158 0.91 -8.90 14.03
C ASN A 158 2.11 -9.69 13.44
N GLY A 159 3.25 -9.74 14.15
CA GLY A 159 4.46 -10.41 13.72
C GLY A 159 5.40 -9.58 12.85
N ALA A 160 5.00 -8.39 12.40
CA ALA A 160 5.82 -7.50 11.59
C ALA A 160 7.06 -7.02 12.37
N ARG A 161 8.18 -6.88 11.66
CA ARG A 161 9.45 -6.37 12.23
C ARG A 161 9.64 -4.91 11.84
N VAL A 162 9.91 -4.06 12.84
CA VAL A 162 10.11 -2.62 12.66
C VAL A 162 11.34 -2.15 13.44
N MET A 163 11.86 -1.00 13.04
CA MET A 163 12.95 -0.33 13.75
C MET A 163 12.36 0.72 14.69
N VAL A 164 12.65 0.61 15.99
CA VAL A 164 12.13 1.52 17.02
C VAL A 164 13.27 2.15 17.85
N PRO A 165 13.04 3.33 18.47
CA PRO A 165 14.02 3.91 19.38
C PRO A 165 14.38 3.00 20.57
N PRO A 166 15.58 3.16 21.18
CA PRO A 166 16.10 2.19 22.15
C PRO A 166 15.29 2.13 23.46
N HIS A 167 14.60 3.23 23.78
CA HIS A 167 13.78 3.37 24.99
C HIS A 167 12.41 2.67 24.89
N ILE A 168 11.97 2.24 23.70
CA ILE A 168 10.73 1.49 23.52
C ILE A 168 10.88 0.09 24.13
N GLN A 169 9.89 -0.35 24.90
CA GLN A 169 9.88 -1.66 25.58
C GLN A 169 8.68 -2.49 25.12
N PRO A 170 8.73 -3.83 25.26
CA PRO A 170 7.54 -4.68 25.09
C PRO A 170 6.34 -4.17 25.90
N GLY A 171 5.13 -4.34 25.37
CA GLY A 171 3.89 -3.78 25.91
C GLY A 171 3.62 -2.32 25.52
N THR A 172 4.55 -1.66 24.82
CA THR A 172 4.33 -0.29 24.32
C THR A 172 3.57 -0.32 22.99
N ARG A 173 2.50 0.47 22.88
CA ARG A 173 1.83 0.75 21.61
C ARG A 173 2.58 1.84 20.82
N VAL A 174 2.80 1.58 19.54
CA VAL A 174 3.51 2.48 18.63
C VAL A 174 2.69 2.72 17.37
N VAL A 175 2.84 3.91 16.81
CA VAL A 175 2.24 4.32 15.54
C VAL A 175 3.25 4.06 14.43
N ILE A 176 2.82 3.30 13.42
CA ILE A 176 3.62 2.88 12.27
C ILE A 176 3.01 3.45 11.00
N GLN A 177 3.85 3.92 10.08
CA GLN A 177 3.46 4.32 8.74
C GLN A 177 3.23 3.07 7.88
N THR A 178 2.05 2.93 7.25
CA THR A 178 1.69 1.71 6.49
C THR A 178 2.40 1.59 5.14
N GLU A 179 2.93 2.70 4.62
CA GLU A 179 3.63 2.74 3.33
C GLU A 179 4.96 1.99 3.36
N ASP A 180 5.76 2.20 4.40
CA ASP A 180 7.15 1.72 4.51
C ASP A 180 7.45 0.99 5.84
N GLY A 181 6.49 0.91 6.76
CA GLY A 181 6.67 0.31 8.07
C GLY A 181 7.49 1.16 9.04
N ALA A 182 7.69 2.45 8.77
CA ALA A 182 8.49 3.32 9.62
C ALA A 182 7.78 3.63 10.94
N TYR A 183 8.56 3.63 12.04
CA TYR A 183 8.10 4.13 13.32
C TYR A 183 7.86 5.64 13.26
N VAL A 184 6.68 6.09 13.71
CA VAL A 184 6.29 7.50 13.75
C VAL A 184 6.44 8.05 15.16
N GLU A 185 5.66 7.51 16.10
CA GLU A 185 5.68 7.92 17.49
C GLU A 185 5.17 6.80 18.40
N ARG A 186 5.38 6.95 19.71
CA ARG A 186 4.69 6.15 20.70
C ARG A 186 3.22 6.59 20.73
N ALA A 187 2.30 5.64 20.77
CA ALA A 187 0.88 5.95 20.86
C ALA A 187 0.60 6.75 22.14
N LYS A 188 -0.18 7.82 21.99
CA LYS A 188 -0.72 8.62 23.10
C LYS A 188 -2.05 7.99 23.46
N ASP A 189 -2.01 6.90 24.21
CA ASP A 189 -3.21 6.41 24.88
C ASP A 189 -3.59 7.36 26.03
#